data_AF-A0A7V9BR61-F1
#
_entry.id   AF-A0A7V9BR61-F1
#
_cell.length_a   1.000
_cell.length_b   1.000
_cell.length_c   1.000
_cell.angle_alpha   90.00
_cell.angle_beta   90.00
_cell.angle_gamma   90.00
#
_symmetry.space_group_name_H-M   'P 1'
#
loop_
_entity.id
_entity.type
_entity.pdbx_description
1 polymer ?
#
loop_
_entity_poly.entity_id
_entity_poly.type
_entity_poly.pdbx_seq_one_letter_code
_entity_poly.pdbx_strand_id
1 'polypeptide(L)'
;PGEPAERDLALVMVTNTDPWTYLGRRPLRTNPGTSFDDGLSLLALRNLQLRTVLPTVAQVFRRNGAPGGVNVLCRDDLPLIQVRTQEPVGLQLDGDYLGERTEVDFTAVPSALRVVV
;
A
#
# COMPACT_ATOMS: atom_id res chain seq x y z
N PRO A 1 -10.19 0.65 -13.64
CA PRO A 1 -11.67 0.50 -13.67
C PRO A 1 -12.07 -0.77 -14.43
N GLY A 2 -12.87 -1.64 -13.81
CA GLY A 2 -13.36 -2.88 -14.46
C GLY A 2 -12.81 -4.19 -13.89
N GLU A 3 -11.88 -4.14 -12.93
CA GLU A 3 -11.54 -5.30 -12.12
C GLU A 3 -12.61 -5.53 -11.03
N PRO A 4 -12.89 -6.79 -10.64
CA PRO A 4 -13.78 -7.07 -9.54
C PRO A 4 -13.23 -6.46 -8.24
N ALA A 5 -14.09 -5.80 -7.48
CA ALA A 5 -13.69 -5.20 -6.21
C ALA A 5 -13.24 -6.28 -5.22
N GLU A 6 -12.03 -6.13 -4.69
CA GLU A 6 -11.55 -6.91 -3.55
C GLU A 6 -12.31 -6.48 -2.29
N ARG A 7 -12.81 -7.46 -1.54
CA ARG A 7 -13.67 -7.24 -0.36
C ARG A 7 -12.99 -7.75 0.91
N ASP A 8 -13.57 -7.35 2.04
CA ASP A 8 -13.20 -7.83 3.37
C ASP A 8 -11.70 -7.57 3.70
N LEU A 9 -11.29 -6.32 3.47
CA LEU A 9 -9.96 -5.82 3.79
C LEU A 9 -10.03 -5.00 5.09
N ALA A 10 -9.12 -5.27 6.01
CA ALA A 10 -9.01 -4.59 7.31
C ALA A 10 -7.96 -3.47 7.32
N LEU A 11 -7.02 -3.49 6.38
CA LEU A 11 -6.00 -2.46 6.19
C LEU A 11 -5.67 -2.38 4.71
N VAL A 12 -5.52 -1.14 4.22
CA VAL A 12 -5.08 -0.82 2.86
C VAL A 12 -3.97 0.20 2.95
N MET A 13 -2.84 -0.09 2.32
CA MET A 13 -1.71 0.83 2.15
C MET A 13 -1.49 1.01 0.65
N VAL A 14 -1.42 2.27 0.23
CA VAL A 14 -1.12 2.66 -1.15
C VAL A 14 0.24 3.36 -1.14
N THR A 15 1.14 2.95 -2.02
CA THR A 15 2.50 3.47 -2.10
C THR A 15 2.86 3.82 -3.54
N ASN A 16 3.70 4.85 -3.73
CA ASN A 16 4.15 5.29 -5.05
C ASN A 16 5.61 4.92 -5.35
N THR A 17 6.34 4.35 -4.37
CA THR A 17 7.75 3.98 -4.53
C THR A 17 8.16 2.93 -3.51
N ASP A 18 9.19 2.14 -3.85
CA ASP A 18 9.98 1.34 -2.90
C ASP A 18 11.30 2.07 -2.56
N PRO A 19 11.68 2.22 -1.28
CA PRO A 19 10.96 1.84 -0.07
C PRO A 19 9.88 2.84 0.36
N TRP A 20 8.79 2.33 0.95
CA TRP A 20 7.70 3.15 1.50
C TRP A 20 8.14 4.00 2.70
N THR A 21 9.02 3.46 3.55
CA THR A 21 9.63 4.19 4.67
C THR A 21 10.87 3.43 5.18
N TYR A 22 11.52 3.93 6.23
CA TYR A 22 12.65 3.28 6.88
C TYR A 22 12.33 3.06 8.37
N LEU A 23 12.55 1.83 8.86
CA LEU A 23 12.65 1.60 10.30
C LEU A 23 14.12 1.69 10.73
N GLY A 24 14.51 2.87 11.21
CA GLY A 24 15.91 3.18 11.46
C GLY A 24 16.72 3.19 10.16
N ARG A 25 17.70 2.29 10.02
CA ARG A 25 18.53 2.16 8.79
C ARG A 25 17.99 1.12 7.81
N ARG A 26 16.87 0.47 8.10
CA ARG A 26 16.32 -0.63 7.29
C ARG A 26 15.17 -0.14 6.41
N PRO A 27 15.29 -0.22 5.08
CA PRO A 27 14.18 0.11 4.18
C PRO A 27 13.03 -0.87 4.40
N LEU A 28 11.83 -0.35 4.56
CA LEU A 28 10.60 -1.10 4.65
C LEU A 28 10.02 -1.23 3.25
N ARG A 29 10.13 -2.44 2.68
CA ARG A 29 9.79 -2.71 1.28
C ARG A 29 8.48 -3.48 1.20
N THR A 30 7.39 -2.78 0.95
CA THR A 30 6.06 -3.40 0.84
C THR A 30 5.89 -4.08 -0.51
N ASN A 31 6.49 -3.51 -1.55
CA ASN A 31 6.28 -3.86 -2.96
C ASN A 31 7.64 -3.79 -3.71
N PRO A 32 8.45 -4.87 -3.65
CA PRO A 32 9.78 -4.87 -4.25
C PRO A 32 9.69 -4.89 -5.79
N GLY A 33 10.07 -3.79 -6.44
CA GLY A 33 10.06 -3.64 -7.90
C GLY A 33 9.54 -2.29 -8.39
N THR A 34 8.81 -1.58 -7.53
CA THR A 34 8.18 -0.29 -7.84
C THR A 34 9.20 0.85 -7.89
N SER A 35 9.36 1.46 -9.06
CA SER A 35 10.07 2.72 -9.29
C SER A 35 9.10 3.91 -9.31
N PHE A 36 9.61 5.14 -9.22
CA PHE A 36 8.83 6.36 -9.47
C PHE A 36 8.26 6.44 -10.90
N ASP A 37 8.78 5.61 -11.81
CA ASP A 37 8.34 5.52 -13.19
C ASP A 37 7.11 4.61 -13.38
N ASP A 38 6.77 3.81 -12.37
CA ASP A 38 5.64 2.88 -12.38
C ASP A 38 4.38 3.52 -11.76
N GLY A 39 3.23 2.85 -11.90
CA GLY A 39 2.00 3.25 -11.21
C GLY A 39 2.04 3.07 -9.69
N LEU A 40 0.87 3.14 -9.06
CA LEU A 40 0.70 2.92 -7.63
C LEU A 40 0.82 1.43 -7.26
N SER A 41 1.30 1.18 -6.06
CA SER A 41 1.35 -0.13 -5.43
C SER A 41 0.35 -0.22 -4.29
N LEU A 42 -0.24 -1.40 -4.14
CA LEU A 42 -1.24 -1.73 -3.13
C LEU A 42 -0.73 -2.89 -2.26
N LEU A 43 -0.74 -2.68 -0.95
CA LEU A 43 -0.62 -3.73 0.05
C LEU A 43 -1.86 -3.68 0.94
N ALA A 44 -2.62 -4.77 0.99
CA ALA A 44 -3.79 -4.87 1.84
C ALA A 44 -3.81 -6.16 2.65
N LEU A 45 -4.43 -6.09 3.84
CA LEU A 45 -4.59 -7.22 4.74
C LEU A 45 -6.06 -7.52 4.96
N ARG A 46 -6.45 -8.80 4.90
CA ARG A 46 -7.82 -9.25 5.18
C ARG A 46 -8.19 -9.19 6.66
N ASN A 47 -7.20 -9.27 7.55
CA ASN A 47 -7.40 -9.15 8.99
C ASN A 47 -6.13 -8.67 9.70
N LEU A 48 -6.30 -8.08 10.89
CA LEU A 48 -5.22 -7.54 11.71
C LEU A 48 -4.82 -8.46 12.88
N GLN A 49 -5.15 -9.74 12.81
CA GLN A 49 -4.75 -10.69 13.86
C GLN A 49 -3.22 -10.83 13.85
N LEU A 50 -2.60 -10.97 15.03
CA LEU A 50 -1.13 -11.06 15.15
C LEU A 50 -0.53 -12.16 14.27
N ARG A 51 -1.22 -13.29 14.10
CA ARG A 51 -0.81 -14.40 13.22
C ARG A 51 -0.75 -14.02 11.73
N THR A 52 -1.45 -12.97 11.32
CA THR A 52 -1.43 -12.42 9.95
C THR A 52 -0.40 -11.30 9.86
N VAL A 53 -0.43 -10.36 10.81
CA VAL A 53 0.43 -9.17 10.78
C VAL A 53 1.91 -9.52 10.96
N LEU A 54 2.26 -10.39 11.92
CA LEU A 54 3.66 -10.70 12.24
C LEU A 54 4.41 -11.33 11.04
N PRO A 55 3.88 -12.35 10.33
CA PRO A 55 4.54 -12.87 9.13
C PRO A 55 4.65 -11.85 8.02
N THR A 56 3.61 -11.04 7.76
CA THR A 56 3.66 -9.98 6.75
C THR A 56 4.75 -8.97 7.07
N VAL A 57 4.80 -8.46 8.31
CA VAL A 57 5.84 -7.53 8.77
C VAL A 57 7.22 -8.16 8.58
N ALA A 58 7.41 -9.42 8.96
CA ALA A 58 8.66 -10.14 8.75
C ALA A 58 9.04 -10.28 7.26
N GLN A 59 8.06 -10.45 6.36
CA GLN A 59 8.27 -10.50 4.91
C GLN A 59 8.65 -9.13 4.34
N VAL A 60 7.98 -8.05 4.76
CA VAL A 60 8.30 -6.67 4.37
C VAL A 60 9.73 -6.28 4.80
N PHE A 61 10.24 -6.85 5.90
CA PHE A 61 11.63 -6.69 6.34
C PHE A 61 12.66 -7.53 5.54
N ARG A 62 12.25 -8.46 4.69
CA ARG A 62 13.18 -9.26 3.88
C ARG A 62 13.61 -8.47 2.64
N ARG A 63 14.91 -8.50 2.34
CA ARG A 63 15.56 -7.74 1.25
C ARG A 63 14.90 -7.89 -0.13
N ASN A 64 14.26 -9.04 -0.38
CA ASN A 64 13.51 -9.37 -1.61
C ASN A 64 12.13 -9.97 -1.28
N GLY A 65 11.55 -9.65 -0.12
CA GLY A 65 10.28 -10.25 0.29
C GLY A 65 9.11 -9.61 -0.43
N ALA A 66 8.41 -10.36 -1.27
CA ALA A 66 7.04 -10.02 -1.67
C ALA A 66 6.11 -10.52 -0.55
N PRO A 67 5.48 -9.63 0.25
CA PRO A 67 4.53 -10.07 1.26
C PRO A 67 3.42 -10.86 0.58
N GLY A 68 3.11 -12.03 1.12
CA GLY A 68 2.23 -12.97 0.43
C GLY A 68 1.64 -13.99 1.38
N GLY A 69 0.45 -14.47 1.03
CA GLY A 69 -0.31 -15.42 1.81
C GLY A 69 -1.81 -15.18 1.63
N VAL A 70 -2.64 -16.09 2.14
CA VAL A 70 -4.10 -16.05 1.96
C VAL A 70 -4.75 -14.76 2.50
N ASN A 71 -4.11 -14.11 3.46
CA ASN A 71 -4.60 -12.88 4.10
C ASN A 71 -3.93 -11.60 3.58
N VAL A 72 -3.04 -11.70 2.60
CA VAL A 72 -2.28 -10.57 2.05
C VAL A 72 -2.65 -10.40 0.58
N LEU A 73 -3.02 -9.18 0.21
CA LEU A 73 -3.27 -8.78 -1.16
C LEU A 73 -2.18 -7.78 -1.56
N CYS A 74 -1.41 -8.13 -2.60
CA CYS A 74 -0.41 -7.25 -3.20
C CYS A 74 -0.74 -7.05 -4.68
N ARG A 75 -0.67 -5.80 -5.15
CA ARG A 75 -0.77 -5.41 -6.55
C ARG A 75 0.20 -4.26 -6.80
N ASP A 76 0.72 -4.19 -8.01
CA ASP A 76 1.73 -3.21 -8.43
C ASP A 76 1.35 -2.61 -9.77
N ASP A 77 1.97 -1.47 -10.12
CA ASP A 77 1.78 -0.76 -11.39
C ASP A 77 0.31 -0.42 -11.70
N LEU A 78 -0.41 0.08 -10.69
CA LEU A 78 -1.81 0.46 -10.80
C LEU A 78 -1.96 1.95 -11.14
N PRO A 79 -2.63 2.34 -12.24
CA PRO A 79 -2.82 3.75 -12.58
C PRO A 79 -3.86 4.44 -11.68
N LEU A 80 -4.76 3.66 -11.07
CA LEU A 80 -5.87 4.13 -10.25
C LEU A 80 -6.22 3.08 -9.19
N ILE A 81 -6.40 3.52 -7.94
CA ILE A 81 -6.93 2.71 -6.84
C ILE A 81 -8.10 3.45 -6.21
N GLN A 82 -9.24 2.78 -6.10
CA GLN A 82 -10.43 3.32 -5.44
C GLN A 82 -10.69 2.52 -4.18
N VAL A 83 -10.74 3.21 -3.04
CA VAL A 83 -11.00 2.61 -1.74
C VAL A 83 -12.34 3.11 -1.23
N ARG A 84 -13.23 2.18 -0.87
CA ARG A 84 -14.53 2.47 -0.28
C ARG A 84 -14.73 1.64 0.98
N THR A 85 -15.28 2.26 2.02
CA THR A 85 -15.57 1.61 3.30
C THR A 85 -17.04 1.79 3.66
N GLN A 86 -17.61 0.83 4.41
CA GLN A 86 -19.01 0.91 4.85
C GLN A 86 -19.20 1.93 5.99
N GLU A 87 -18.18 2.10 6.82
CA GLU A 87 -18.13 3.05 7.93
C GLU A 87 -16.94 4.00 7.72
N PRO A 88 -16.96 5.23 8.29
CA PRO A 88 -15.82 6.13 8.22
C PRO A 88 -14.57 5.51 8.82
N VAL A 89 -13.45 5.53 8.08
CA VAL A 89 -12.15 5.04 8.54
C VAL A 89 -11.13 6.16 8.47
N GLY A 90 -10.23 6.22 9.45
CA GLY A 90 -9.14 7.19 9.47
C GLY A 90 -8.22 7.05 8.27
N LEU A 91 -8.02 8.14 7.53
CA LEU A 91 -7.07 8.23 6.42
C LEU A 91 -5.79 8.92 6.90
N GLN A 92 -4.64 8.32 6.57
CA GLN A 92 -3.34 8.95 6.70
C GLN A 92 -2.69 9.07 5.32
N LEU A 93 -1.99 10.19 5.09
CA LEU A 93 -1.19 10.44 3.89
C LEU A 93 0.16 11.00 4.33
N ASP A 94 1.25 10.35 3.94
CA ASP A 94 2.63 10.76 4.26
C ASP A 94 2.89 11.08 5.76
N GLY A 95 2.14 10.43 6.65
CA GLY A 95 2.22 10.60 8.11
C GLY A 95 1.19 11.56 8.70
N ASP A 96 0.52 12.36 7.88
CA ASP A 96 -0.52 13.28 8.31
C ASP A 96 -1.89 12.59 8.38
N TYR A 97 -2.60 12.79 9.49
CA TYR A 97 -3.98 12.35 9.62
C TYR A 97 -4.92 13.32 8.93
N LEU A 98 -5.64 12.85 7.91
CA LEU A 98 -6.54 13.67 7.08
C LEU A 98 -8.01 13.59 7.53
N GLY A 99 -8.28 12.94 8.66
CA GLY A 99 -9.64 12.69 9.15
C GLY A 99 -10.22 11.36 8.66
N GLU A 100 -11.49 11.12 8.98
CA GLU A 100 -12.19 9.93 8.54
C GLU A 100 -12.76 10.11 7.13
N ARG A 101 -12.73 9.04 6.33
CA ARG A 101 -13.27 8.99 4.97
C ARG A 101 -14.00 7.67 4.76
N THR A 102 -15.01 7.70 3.90
CA THR A 102 -15.68 6.50 3.38
C THR A 102 -15.26 6.18 1.96
N GLU A 103 -14.65 7.13 1.25
CA GLU A 103 -14.20 6.98 -0.12
C GLU A 103 -12.93 7.81 -0.37
N VAL A 104 -11.97 7.20 -1.06
CA VAL A 104 -10.73 7.85 -1.52
C VAL A 104 -10.33 7.27 -2.88
N ASP A 105 -10.04 8.16 -3.82
CA ASP A 105 -9.47 7.80 -5.13
C ASP A 105 -8.00 8.22 -5.17
N PHE A 106 -7.11 7.26 -5.43
CA PHE A 106 -5.69 7.49 -5.64
C PHE A 106 -5.37 7.31 -7.12
N THR A 107 -4.76 8.31 -7.75
CA THR A 107 -4.39 8.28 -9.17
C THR A 107 -2.89 8.48 -9.33
N ALA A 108 -2.23 7.61 -10.09
CA ALA A 108 -0.85 7.81 -10.50
C ALA A 108 -0.80 8.92 -11.56
N VAL A 109 0.06 9.92 -11.36
CA VAL A 109 0.30 10.98 -12.36
C VAL A 109 1.77 10.89 -12.80
N PRO A 110 2.06 10.23 -13.93
CA PRO A 110 3.42 10.07 -14.42
C PRO A 110 4.08 11.42 -14.68
N SER A 111 5.36 11.55 -14.31
CA SER A 111 6.15 12.77 -14.51
C SER A 111 5.53 14.04 -13.89
N ALA A 112 4.71 13.92 -12.84
CA ALA A 112 4.11 15.07 -12.17
C ALA A 112 5.14 16.03 -11.58
N LEU A 113 6.28 15.49 -11.12
CA LEU A 113 7.38 16.24 -10.50
C LEU A 113 8.71 15.76 -11.08
N ARG A 114 9.65 16.71 -11.25
CA ARG A 114 11.05 16.41 -11.56
C ARG A 114 11.85 16.48 -10.26
N VAL A 115 12.38 15.34 -9.82
CA VAL A 115 13.23 15.24 -8.63
C VAL A 115 14.70 15.27 -9.05
N VAL A 116 15.52 16.04 -8.32
CA VAL A 116 16.98 16.02 -8.48
C VAL A 116 17.54 15.09 -7.41
N VAL A 117 18.33 14.10 -7.81
CA VAL A 117 18.95 13.08 -6.96
C VAL A 117 20.45 13.22 -6.89
#